data_AF-A0A960SS04-F1
#
_entry.id   AF-A0A960SS04-F1
#
_cell.length_a   1.000
_cell.length_b   1.000
_cell.length_c   1.000
_cell.angle_alpha   90.00
_cell.angle_beta   90.00
_cell.angle_gamma   90.00
#
_symmetry.space_group_name_H-M   'P 1'
#
loop_
_entity.id
_entity.type
_entity.pdbx_description
1 polymer ?
#
loop_
_entity_poly.entity_id
_entity_poly.type
_entity_poly.pdbx_seq_one_letter_code
_entity_poly.pdbx_strand_id
1 'polypeptide(L)' 'RTLRGWFEYFKHSRRSTFQPLDKWIRRRLRTILRKRHKRQGRARGRDHQRWPNAYFAELGLISLATARVKASQSHVRGH' A
#
# COMPACT_ATOMS: atom_id res chain seq x y z
N ARG A 1 -10.27 -8.52 -8.21
CA ARG A 1 -10.64 -7.26 -8.92
C ARG A 1 -11.18 -6.25 -7.89
N THR A 2 -10.33 -5.53 -7.13
CA THR A 2 -10.81 -4.71 -5.97
C THR A 2 -10.01 -3.42 -5.70
N LEU A 3 -8.70 -3.37 -5.94
CA LEU A 3 -7.88 -2.16 -5.63
C LEU A 3 -8.13 -0.96 -6.56
N ARG A 4 -8.45 -1.21 -7.84
CA ARG A 4 -8.65 -0.13 -8.82
C ARG A 4 -9.96 0.63 -8.58
N GLY A 5 -11.06 -0.08 -8.28
CA GLY A 5 -12.34 0.53 -7.94
C GLY A 5 -12.29 1.29 -6.60
N TRP A 6 -11.56 0.75 -5.62
CA TRP A 6 -11.30 1.44 -4.36
C TRP A 6 -10.53 2.74 -4.59
N PHE A 7 -9.47 2.72 -5.39
CA PHE A 7 -8.69 3.93 -5.69
C PHE A 7 -9.54 5.02 -6.38
N GLU A 8 -10.37 4.64 -7.36
CA GLU A 8 -11.27 5.59 -8.05
C GLU A 8 -12.28 6.24 -7.09
N TYR A 9 -12.84 5.48 -6.15
CA TYR A 9 -13.76 6.02 -5.13
C TYR A 9 -13.07 7.00 -4.19
N PHE A 10 -11.83 6.72 -3.80
CA PHE A 10 -11.09 7.54 -2.84
C PHE A 10 -10.23 8.63 -3.48
N LYS A 11 -10.16 8.77 -4.82
CA LYS A 11 -9.23 9.68 -5.52
C LYS A 11 -9.32 11.15 -5.12
N HIS A 12 -10.50 11.60 -4.68
CA HIS A 12 -10.77 12.95 -4.19
C HIS A 12 -10.40 13.18 -2.71
N SER A 13 -9.96 12.14 -2.00
CA SER A 13 -9.49 12.26 -0.62
C SER A 13 -8.17 13.06 -0.54
N ARG A 14 -7.97 13.77 0.58
CA ARG A 14 -6.76 14.58 0.83
C ARG A 14 -5.52 13.67 0.88
N ARG A 15 -4.36 14.17 0.42
CA ARG A 15 -3.08 13.40 0.39
C ARG A 15 -2.71 12.81 1.76
N SER A 16 -3.08 13.51 2.81
CA SER A 16 -2.88 13.08 4.20
C SER A 16 -3.62 11.80 4.58
N THR A 17 -4.68 11.39 3.88
CA THR A 17 -5.43 10.16 4.19
C THR A 17 -4.78 8.92 3.59
N PHE A 18 -4.08 9.06 2.47
CA PHE A 18 -3.46 7.94 1.77
C PHE A 18 -2.21 7.41 2.45
N GLN A 19 -1.40 8.28 3.06
CA GLN A 19 -0.17 7.88 3.75
C GLN A 19 -0.44 6.98 4.98
N PRO A 20 -1.35 7.35 5.92
CA PRO A 20 -1.72 6.50 7.05
C PRO A 20 -2.35 5.18 6.59
N LEU A 21 -3.19 5.23 5.56
CA LEU A 21 -3.85 4.05 5.04
C LEU A 21 -2.84 3.08 4.40
N ASP A 22 -1.96 3.56 3.54
CA ASP A 22 -0.94 2.73 2.90
C ASP A 22 0.01 2.11 3.96
N LYS A 23 0.35 2.87 5.02
CA LYS A 23 1.07 2.36 6.19
C LYS A 23 0.29 1.26 6.92
N TRP A 24 -1.02 1.41 7.10
CA TRP A 24 -1.88 0.40 7.72
C TRP A 24 -1.99 -0.87 6.86
N ILE A 25 -2.18 -0.74 5.53
CA ILE A 25 -2.22 -1.86 4.58
C ILE A 25 -0.91 -2.65 4.68
N ARG A 26 0.24 -1.96 4.58
CA ARG A 26 1.57 -2.59 4.68
C ARG A 26 1.78 -3.27 6.04
N ARG A 27 1.27 -2.72 7.15
CA ARG A 27 1.33 -3.37 8.47
C ARG A 27 0.46 -4.63 8.53
N ARG A 28 -0.73 -4.61 7.92
CA ARG A 28 -1.64 -5.76 7.88
C ARG A 28 -1.05 -6.90 7.06
N LEU A 29 -0.46 -6.59 5.89
CA LEU A 29 0.22 -7.57 5.05
C LEU A 29 1.40 -8.24 5.75
N ARG A 30 2.24 -7.48 6.44
CA ARG A 30 3.33 -8.06 7.26
C ARG A 30 2.80 -9.01 8.33
N THR A 31 1.66 -8.69 8.95
CA THR A 31 1.06 -9.56 9.96
C THR A 31 0.53 -10.86 9.34
N ILE A 32 -0.02 -10.81 8.13
CA ILE A 32 -0.45 -12.01 7.38
C ILE A 32 0.77 -12.87 7.02
N LEU A 33 1.85 -12.27 6.49
CA LEU A 33 3.08 -12.98 6.17
C LEU A 33 3.71 -13.61 7.42
N ARG A 34 3.70 -12.91 8.55
CA ARG A 34 4.17 -13.43 9.83
C ARG A 34 3.42 -14.69 10.25
N LYS A 35 2.09 -14.67 10.17
CA LYS A 35 1.25 -15.86 10.43
C LYS A 35 1.56 -17.01 9.47
N ARG A 36 1.77 -16.73 8.18
CA ARG A 36 2.15 -17.75 7.18
C ARG A 36 3.50 -18.39 7.47
N HIS A 37 4.46 -17.64 8.03
CA HIS A 37 5.73 -18.16 8.51
C HIS A 37 5.64 -18.82 9.90
N LYS A 38 4.46 -19.28 10.32
CA LYS A 38 4.19 -19.93 11.62
C LYS A 38 4.61 -19.10 12.83
N ARG A 39 4.70 -17.77 12.70
CA ARG A 39 5.02 -16.85 13.80
C ARG A 39 3.75 -16.21 14.35
N GLN A 40 3.66 -16.12 15.67
CA GLN A 40 2.50 -15.57 16.35
C GLN A 40 2.65 -14.08 16.67
N GLY A 41 1.51 -13.37 16.71
CA GLY A 41 1.40 -11.96 17.09
C GLY A 41 1.47 -10.95 15.93
N ARG A 42 1.35 -9.66 16.28
CA ARG A 42 1.40 -8.53 15.32
C ARG A 42 2.82 -8.31 14.77
N ALA A 43 2.93 -7.84 13.52
CA ALA A 43 4.24 -7.50 12.95
C ALA A 43 4.97 -6.43 13.80
N ARG A 44 6.25 -6.66 14.13
CA ARG A 44 7.08 -5.77 14.98
C ARG A 44 8.52 -5.72 14.44
N GLY A 45 9.20 -4.59 14.64
CA GLY A 45 10.66 -4.40 14.50
C GLY A 45 11.33 -5.21 13.39
N ARG A 46 11.80 -6.42 13.72
CA ARG A 46 12.46 -7.37 12.79
C ARG A 46 11.64 -7.72 11.55
N ASP A 47 10.30 -7.67 11.61
CA ASP A 47 9.44 -7.91 10.45
C ASP A 47 9.54 -6.77 9.39
N HIS A 48 9.98 -5.56 9.78
CA HIS A 48 10.26 -4.49 8.82
C HIS A 48 11.54 -4.74 8.02
N GLN A 49 12.54 -5.37 8.65
CA GLN A 49 13.78 -5.78 7.98
C GLN A 49 13.54 -6.99 7.08
N ARG A 50 12.71 -7.93 7.53
CA ARG A 50 12.38 -9.15 6.78
C ARG A 50 11.47 -8.89 5.57
N TRP A 51 10.53 -7.95 5.70
CA TRP A 51 9.66 -7.50 4.61
C TRP A 51 9.73 -5.98 4.47
N PRO A 52 10.78 -5.46 3.81
CA PRO A 52 10.93 -4.05 3.55
C PRO A 52 9.81 -3.53 2.65
N ASN A 53 9.64 -2.22 2.54
CA ASN A 53 8.63 -1.66 1.64
C ASN A 53 8.86 -2.07 0.17
N ALA A 54 10.12 -2.22 -0.23
CA ALA A 54 10.52 -2.69 -1.56
C ALA A 54 9.97 -4.09 -1.88
N TYR A 55 9.97 -5.01 -0.91
CA TYR A 55 9.42 -6.36 -1.06
C TYR A 55 7.93 -6.33 -1.48
N PHE A 56 7.15 -5.41 -0.94
CA PHE A 56 5.75 -5.26 -1.33
C PHE A 56 5.60 -4.60 -2.71
N ALA A 57 6.51 -3.70 -3.08
CA ALA A 57 6.51 -3.09 -4.41
C ALA A 57 6.83 -4.13 -5.52
N GLU A 58 7.80 -5.00 -5.28
CA GLU A 58 8.20 -6.09 -6.20
C GLU A 58 7.10 -7.14 -6.37
N LEU A 59 6.35 -7.45 -5.31
CA LEU A 59 5.20 -8.37 -5.37
C LEU A 59 3.98 -7.80 -6.10
N GLY A 60 4.10 -6.65 -6.77
CA GLY A 60 3.01 -6.03 -7.52
C GLY A 60 1.93 -5.44 -6.63
N LEU A 61 2.22 -5.22 -5.35
CA LEU A 61 1.30 -4.53 -4.46
C LEU A 61 1.30 -3.06 -4.86
N ILE A 62 0.26 -2.68 -5.62
CA ILE A 62 0.05 -1.33 -6.11
C ILE A 62 0.10 -0.38 -4.91
N SER A 63 1.22 0.31 -4.74
CA SER A 63 1.30 1.35 -3.73
C SER A 63 0.29 2.42 -4.13
N LEU A 64 -0.65 2.71 -3.23
CA LEU A 64 -1.70 3.70 -3.46
C LEU A 64 -1.09 5.08 -3.74
N ALA A 65 0.12 5.33 -3.23
CA ALA A 65 0.90 6.53 -3.54
C ALA A 65 1.34 6.57 -5.01
N THR A 66 1.89 5.48 -5.55
CA THR A 66 2.32 5.41 -6.96
C THR A 66 1.14 5.41 -7.93
N ALA A 67 0.04 4.75 -7.56
CA ALA A 67 -1.22 4.84 -8.32
C ALA A 67 -1.74 6.27 -8.38
N ARG A 68 -1.62 7.04 -7.30
CA ARG A 68 -2.00 8.46 -7.29
C ARG A 68 -1.07 9.34 -8.12
N VAL A 69 0.25 9.14 -8.06
CA VAL A 69 1.18 9.90 -8.91
C VAL A 69 0.88 9.65 -10.39
N LYS A 70 0.60 8.40 -10.78
CA LYS A 70 0.15 8.09 -12.15
C LYS A 70 -1.19 8.73 -12.48
N ALA A 71 -2.16 8.69 -11.56
CA ALA A 71 -3.48 9.30 -11.76
C ALA A 71 -3.45 10.85 -11.82
N SER A 72 -2.54 11.50 -11.08
CA SER A 72 -2.36 12.95 -11.17
C SER A 72 -1.66 13.36 -12.46
N GLN A 73 -0.71 12.55 -12.96
CA GLN A 73 -0.02 12.79 -14.23
C GLN A 73 -0.96 12.68 -15.44
N SER A 74 -1.99 11.84 -15.37
CA SER A 74 -3.06 11.79 -16.40
C SER A 74 -3.99 13.01 -16.40
N HIS A 75 -4.02 13.82 -15.33
CA HIS A 75 -4.84 15.03 -15.28
C HIS A 75 -4.15 16.27 -15.88
N VAL A 76 -2.84 16.20 -16.17
CA VAL A 76 -2.06 17.33 -16.71
C VAL A 76 -1.98 17.28 -18.26
N ARG A 77 -2.46 16.21 -18.90
CA ARG A 77 -2.43 16.04 -20.37
C ARG A 77 -3.76 16.33 -21.08
N GLY A 78 -4.64 17.08 -20.42
CA GLY A 78 -5.88 17.58 -21.01
C GLY A 78 -6.02 19.07 -20.74
N HIS A 79 -5.17 19.86 -21.38
CA HIS A 79 -5.37 21.29 -21.62
C HIS A 79 -4.88 21.61 -23.02
#